data_AF-A0A6N4X1Z8-F1
#
_entry.id   AF-A0A6N4X1Z8-F1
#
_cell.length_a   1.000
_cell.length_b   1.000
_cell.length_c   1.000
_cell.angle_alpha   90.00
_cell.angle_beta   90.00
_cell.angle_gamma   90.00
#
_symmetry.space_group_name_H-M   'P 1'
#
loop_
_entity.id
_entity.type
_entity.pdbx_description
1 polymer ?
#
loop_
_entity_poly.entity_id
_entity_poly.type
_entity_poly.pdbx_seq_one_letter_code
_entity_poly.pdbx_strand_id
1 'polypeptide(L)'
;MQLHTLQAASRSPSASRFRHSPTSSILFALILLTITGAIVCWHVMGDLPRIIMLFSAGSCALISLFALSTVKHALRATNWILTVDPQQVQIKFRSYLNAHFPQEDPQVAELKLTEIESANITKQTLKAPGADNATTTSFHTFLDLHTPSTDLQPLKAQLKYERTCKAPKTGRLVTSSSKYQHYPVSIVGEHTVRIAWRSPSDRITPNIKTALKAFSRQGIRIDPLQKETHDLTKTASEQTAQDDQILQLAEHGNMLAAIKLTRKSYGMRLTEAKAFVEDLLQ
;
A
#
# COMPACT_ATOMS: atom_id res chain seq x y z
N MET A 1 7.98 21.84 -1.83
CA MET A 1 7.37 20.65 -2.49
C MET A 1 6.34 21.06 -3.52
N GLN A 2 6.32 20.40 -4.68
CA GLN A 2 5.29 20.59 -5.71
C GLN A 2 4.51 19.29 -5.94
N LEU A 3 3.23 19.41 -6.30
CA LEU A 3 2.36 18.28 -6.60
C LEU A 3 2.05 18.27 -8.10
N HIS A 4 2.20 17.12 -8.73
CA HIS A 4 1.99 16.95 -10.16
C HIS A 4 1.01 15.83 -10.45
N THR A 5 0.30 15.98 -11.57
CA THR A 5 -0.44 14.88 -12.17
C THR A 5 0.54 13.84 -12.74
N LEU A 6 0.06 12.61 -12.94
CA LEU A 6 0.91 11.53 -13.46
C LEU A 6 1.47 11.83 -14.87
N GLN A 7 0.76 12.66 -15.65
CA GLN A 7 1.17 13.06 -17.00
C GLN A 7 2.17 14.22 -16.98
N ALA A 8 2.02 15.15 -16.03
CA ALA A 8 2.91 16.30 -15.89
C ALA A 8 4.27 15.95 -15.24
N ALA A 9 4.36 14.81 -14.55
CA ALA A 9 5.60 14.36 -13.94
C ALA A 9 6.70 14.12 -15.00
N SER A 10 7.78 14.90 -14.90
CA SER A 10 8.93 14.85 -15.81
C SER A 10 9.58 13.47 -15.80
N ARG A 11 9.70 12.85 -16.98
CA ARG A 11 10.34 11.53 -17.13
C ARG A 11 11.79 11.72 -17.54
N SER A 12 12.67 11.85 -16.56
CA SER A 12 14.11 11.79 -16.84
C SER A 12 14.52 10.37 -17.27
N PRO A 13 15.26 10.20 -18.39
CA PRO A 13 15.74 8.91 -18.85
C PRO A 13 16.88 8.35 -17.99
N SER A 14 17.60 9.19 -17.25
CA SER A 14 18.67 8.80 -16.32
C SER A 14 18.19 8.50 -14.90
N ALA A 15 16.91 8.72 -14.60
CA ALA A 15 16.38 8.52 -13.27
C ALA A 15 16.34 7.04 -12.86
N SER A 16 16.84 6.76 -11.66
CA SER A 16 16.68 5.43 -11.03
C SER A 16 15.23 5.24 -10.61
N ARG A 17 14.56 4.21 -11.15
CA ARG A 17 13.13 3.95 -10.89
C ARG A 17 12.93 2.75 -9.97
N PHE A 18 12.00 2.91 -9.04
CA PHE A 18 11.60 1.90 -8.07
C PHE A 18 10.10 1.62 -8.20
N ARG A 19 9.75 0.33 -8.32
CA ARG A 19 8.40 -0.17 -8.65
C ARG A 19 7.94 -1.28 -7.73
N HIS A 20 6.63 -1.47 -7.56
CA HIS A 20 6.14 -2.68 -6.91
C HIS A 20 6.50 -3.92 -7.74
N SER A 21 6.97 -4.96 -7.06
CA SER A 21 7.29 -6.25 -7.66
C SER A 21 5.99 -6.99 -8.02
N PRO A 22 5.81 -7.44 -9.26
CA PRO A 22 4.66 -8.27 -9.63
C PRO A 22 4.78 -9.72 -9.12
N THR A 23 5.91 -10.10 -8.53
CA THR A 23 6.27 -11.50 -8.24
C THR A 23 5.24 -12.24 -7.38
N SER A 24 4.70 -11.61 -6.34
CA SER A 24 3.70 -12.24 -5.47
C SER A 24 2.40 -12.52 -6.24
N SER A 25 1.94 -11.54 -7.03
CA SER A 25 0.74 -11.67 -7.86
C SER A 25 0.93 -12.74 -8.96
N ILE A 26 2.10 -12.80 -9.59
CA ILE A 26 2.43 -13.81 -10.60
C ILE A 26 2.43 -15.21 -9.97
N LEU A 27 3.12 -15.40 -8.84
CA LEU A 27 3.18 -16.69 -8.16
C LEU A 27 1.79 -17.16 -7.75
N PHE A 28 0.97 -16.27 -7.20
CA PHE A 28 -0.40 -16.57 -6.81
C PHE A 28 -1.26 -16.98 -8.01
N ALA A 29 -1.17 -16.25 -9.13
CA ALA A 29 -1.88 -16.61 -10.37
C ALA A 29 -1.44 -17.97 -10.91
N LEU A 30 -0.14 -18.28 -10.90
CA LEU A 30 0.37 -19.59 -11.33
C LEU A 30 -0.14 -20.72 -10.45
N ILE A 31 -0.14 -20.56 -9.12
CA ILE A 31 -0.67 -21.56 -8.19
C ILE A 31 -2.13 -21.85 -8.50
N LEU A 32 -2.98 -20.83 -8.66
CA LEU A 32 -4.39 -21.04 -8.95
C LEU A 32 -4.63 -21.71 -10.32
N LEU A 33 -3.85 -21.36 -11.34
CA LEU A 33 -3.92 -22.02 -12.64
C LEU A 33 -3.49 -23.50 -12.55
N THR A 34 -2.44 -23.81 -11.78
CA THR A 34 -2.02 -25.20 -11.57
C THR A 34 -3.07 -26.02 -10.82
N ILE A 35 -3.70 -25.45 -9.79
CA ILE A 35 -4.81 -26.10 -9.05
C ILE A 35 -5.99 -26.35 -10.01
N THR A 36 -6.35 -25.36 -10.83
CA THR A 36 -7.42 -25.48 -11.82
C THR A 36 -7.12 -26.62 -12.80
N GLY A 37 -5.89 -26.69 -13.33
CA GLY A 37 -5.45 -27.76 -14.22
C GLY A 37 -5.47 -29.13 -13.54
N ALA A 38 -5.01 -29.23 -12.29
CA ALA A 38 -5.00 -30.47 -11.52
C ALA A 38 -6.42 -31.02 -11.28
N ILE A 39 -7.39 -30.16 -10.94
CA ILE A 39 -8.80 -30.54 -10.76
C ILE A 39 -9.38 -31.09 -12.08
N VAL A 40 -9.08 -30.45 -13.21
CA VAL A 40 -9.54 -30.90 -14.52
C VAL A 40 -8.89 -32.24 -14.89
N CYS A 41 -7.59 -32.41 -14.69
CA CYS A 41 -6.91 -33.68 -14.92
C CYS A 41 -7.48 -34.81 -14.05
N TRP A 42 -7.75 -34.55 -12.77
CA TRP A 42 -8.36 -35.51 -11.86
C TRP A 42 -9.76 -35.95 -12.31
N HIS A 43 -10.53 -35.02 -12.88
CA HIS A 43 -11.80 -35.37 -13.52
C HIS A 43 -11.63 -36.25 -14.76
N VAL A 44 -10.66 -35.93 -15.63
CA VAL A 44 -10.39 -36.72 -16.85
C VAL A 44 -9.93 -38.15 -16.51
N MET A 45 -9.26 -38.35 -15.37
CA MET A 45 -8.89 -39.67 -14.85
C MET A 45 -10.07 -40.50 -14.34
N GLY A 46 -11.29 -39.93 -14.27
CA GLY A 46 -12.53 -40.65 -13.94
C GLY A 46 -12.93 -40.60 -12.47
N ASP A 47 -12.08 -40.07 -11.59
CA ASP A 47 -12.27 -40.15 -10.14
C ASP A 47 -13.07 -38.98 -9.54
N LEU A 48 -13.33 -37.91 -10.31
CA LEU A 48 -14.04 -36.73 -9.82
C LEU A 48 -15.38 -36.52 -10.54
N PRO A 49 -16.51 -36.38 -9.83
CA PRO A 49 -17.79 -36.04 -10.45
C PRO A 49 -17.76 -34.69 -11.19
N ARG A 50 -18.44 -34.62 -12.35
CA ARG A 50 -18.49 -33.40 -13.21
C ARG A 50 -18.94 -32.16 -12.46
N ILE A 51 -19.93 -32.28 -11.59
CA ILE A 51 -20.48 -31.15 -10.83
C ILE A 51 -19.41 -30.56 -9.89
N ILE A 52 -18.70 -31.42 -9.15
CA ILE A 52 -17.64 -31.00 -8.23
C ILE A 52 -16.50 -30.33 -9.01
N MET A 53 -16.11 -30.92 -10.15
CA MET A 53 -15.11 -30.33 -11.05
C MET A 53 -15.53 -28.94 -11.52
N LEU A 54 -16.75 -28.78 -12.03
CA LEU A 54 -17.23 -27.48 -12.55
C LEU A 54 -17.24 -26.40 -11.48
N PHE A 55 -17.73 -26.69 -10.27
CA PHE A 55 -17.75 -25.70 -9.19
C PHE A 55 -16.34 -25.35 -8.71
N SER A 56 -15.49 -26.33 -8.49
CA SER A 56 -14.13 -26.11 -7.96
C SER A 56 -13.22 -25.47 -9.01
N ALA A 57 -13.07 -26.08 -10.19
CA ALA A 57 -12.26 -25.55 -11.28
C ALA A 57 -12.82 -24.20 -11.78
N GLY A 58 -14.15 -24.06 -11.87
CA GLY A 58 -14.78 -22.80 -12.27
C GLY A 58 -14.49 -21.67 -11.28
N SER A 59 -14.57 -21.93 -9.98
CA SER A 59 -14.22 -20.95 -8.94
C SER A 59 -12.73 -20.60 -8.98
N CYS A 60 -11.85 -21.61 -9.08
CA CYS A 60 -10.40 -21.38 -9.19
C CYS A 60 -10.03 -20.59 -10.45
N ALA A 61 -10.67 -20.89 -11.59
CA ALA A 61 -10.48 -20.16 -12.84
C ALA A 61 -10.95 -18.70 -12.70
N LEU A 62 -12.10 -18.45 -12.08
CA LEU A 62 -12.60 -17.10 -11.84
C LEU A 62 -11.64 -16.30 -10.96
N ILE A 63 -11.15 -16.88 -9.86
CA ILE A 63 -10.16 -16.23 -8.97
C ILE A 63 -8.84 -16.00 -9.73
N SER A 64 -8.43 -16.93 -10.59
CA SER A 64 -7.24 -16.76 -11.44
C SER A 64 -7.36 -15.56 -12.37
N LEU A 65 -8.54 -15.30 -12.94
CA LEU A 65 -8.77 -14.11 -13.77
C LEU A 65 -8.59 -12.81 -12.98
N PHE A 66 -9.06 -12.76 -11.73
CA PHE A 66 -8.80 -11.62 -10.85
C PHE A 66 -7.30 -11.44 -10.55
N ALA A 67 -6.58 -12.52 -10.28
CA ALA A 67 -5.13 -12.49 -10.06
C ALA A 67 -4.35 -12.06 -11.31
N LEU A 68 -4.77 -12.49 -12.51
CA LEU A 68 -4.14 -12.06 -13.76
C LEU A 68 -4.39 -10.57 -14.03
N SER A 69 -5.56 -10.06 -13.64
CA SER A 69 -5.83 -8.62 -13.71
C SER A 69 -4.85 -7.82 -12.84
N THR A 70 -4.60 -8.24 -11.59
CA THR A 70 -3.62 -7.54 -10.72
C THR A 70 -2.21 -7.61 -11.27
N VAL A 71 -1.79 -8.75 -11.86
CA VAL A 71 -0.51 -8.85 -12.60
C VAL A 71 -0.44 -7.86 -13.74
N LYS A 72 -1.50 -7.75 -14.55
CA LYS A 72 -1.57 -6.76 -15.64
C LYS A 72 -1.39 -5.33 -15.12
N HIS A 73 -1.99 -5.01 -13.98
CA HIS A 73 -1.81 -3.70 -13.33
C HIS A 73 -0.38 -3.48 -12.83
N ALA A 74 0.25 -4.50 -12.24
CA ALA A 74 1.62 -4.43 -11.75
C ALA A 74 2.67 -4.31 -12.89
N LEU A 75 2.35 -4.79 -14.09
CA LEU A 75 3.23 -4.68 -15.26
C LEU A 75 3.10 -3.32 -15.99
N ARG A 76 2.14 -2.46 -15.63
CA ARG A 76 2.00 -1.15 -16.27
C ARG A 76 3.21 -0.27 -15.99
N ALA A 77 3.58 0.56 -16.96
CA ALA A 77 4.63 1.57 -16.82
C ALA A 77 4.35 2.60 -15.70
N THR A 78 3.10 2.71 -15.26
CA THR A 78 2.64 3.58 -14.17
C THR A 78 2.86 2.98 -12.77
N ASN A 79 3.31 1.72 -12.68
CA ASN A 79 3.67 1.06 -11.42
C ASN A 79 5.09 1.47 -11.01
N TRP A 80 5.30 2.73 -10.68
CA TRP A 80 6.50 3.22 -10.02
C TRP A 80 6.07 4.01 -8.79
N ILE A 81 6.93 4.09 -7.78
CA ILE A 81 6.64 4.74 -6.50
C ILE A 81 7.66 5.83 -6.23
N LEU A 82 8.93 5.55 -6.53
CA LEU A 82 10.02 6.49 -6.34
C LEU A 82 10.82 6.57 -7.62
N THR A 83 11.14 7.79 -8.03
CA THR A 83 12.20 8.03 -9.00
C THR A 83 13.20 9.01 -8.41
N VAL A 84 14.48 8.71 -8.61
CA VAL A 84 15.60 9.53 -8.12
C VAL A 84 16.38 10.00 -9.33
N ASP A 85 16.37 11.31 -9.56
CA ASP A 85 17.10 12.03 -10.60
C ASP A 85 18.19 12.91 -9.95
N PRO A 86 19.22 13.40 -10.67
CA PRO A 86 20.25 14.27 -10.10
C PRO A 86 19.80 15.66 -9.63
N GLN A 87 18.56 16.05 -9.89
CA GLN A 87 18.02 17.35 -9.45
C GLN A 87 16.89 17.19 -8.43
N GLN A 88 16.12 16.10 -8.55
CA GLN A 88 14.86 15.94 -7.84
C GLN A 88 14.51 14.48 -7.60
N VAL A 89 13.60 14.30 -6.65
CA VAL A 89 13.01 13.04 -6.24
C VAL A 89 11.52 13.15 -6.44
N GLN A 90 10.96 12.22 -7.20
CA GLN A 90 9.51 12.15 -7.39
C GLN A 90 8.95 10.93 -6.68
N ILE A 91 7.92 11.16 -5.89
CA ILE A 91 7.27 10.16 -5.06
C ILE A 91 5.80 10.06 -5.50
N LYS A 92 5.42 8.93 -6.08
CA LYS A 92 4.04 8.63 -6.38
C LYS A 92 3.35 8.06 -5.14
N PHE A 93 2.33 8.76 -4.65
CA PHE A 93 1.58 8.35 -3.46
C PHE A 93 0.29 7.59 -3.77
N ARG A 94 -0.26 7.68 -4.99
CA ARG A 94 -1.42 6.86 -5.40
C ARG A 94 -0.99 5.44 -5.76
N SER A 95 -1.66 4.45 -5.18
CA SER A 95 -1.43 3.03 -5.50
C SER A 95 -1.69 2.71 -6.98
N TYR A 96 -0.85 1.85 -7.57
CA TYR A 96 -1.04 1.36 -8.93
C TYR A 96 -2.32 0.51 -9.10
N LEU A 97 -2.86 -0.04 -7.99
CA LEU A 97 -4.12 -0.78 -7.96
C LEU A 97 -5.34 0.14 -8.17
N ASN A 98 -5.20 1.44 -7.88
CA ASN A 98 -6.23 2.46 -8.10
C ASN A 98 -6.09 3.16 -9.47
N ALA A 99 -5.53 2.48 -10.48
CA ALA A 99 -5.28 3.05 -11.81
C ALA A 99 -6.54 3.45 -12.62
N HIS A 100 -7.74 3.16 -12.10
CA HIS A 100 -9.02 3.55 -12.69
C HIS A 100 -9.53 4.91 -12.19
N PHE A 101 -8.86 5.52 -11.20
CA PHE A 101 -9.16 6.87 -10.73
C PHE A 101 -8.76 7.94 -11.78
N PRO A 102 -9.35 9.15 -11.71
CA PRO A 102 -9.03 10.26 -12.61
C PRO A 102 -7.52 10.56 -12.68
N GLN A 103 -7.00 10.82 -13.88
CA GLN A 103 -5.57 11.10 -14.08
C GLN A 103 -5.23 12.58 -13.87
N GLU A 104 -6.26 13.42 -13.84
CA GLU A 104 -6.22 14.86 -13.63
C GLU A 104 -5.86 15.22 -12.19
N ASP A 105 -6.10 14.29 -11.25
CA ASP A 105 -5.73 14.48 -9.85
C ASP A 105 -4.20 14.48 -9.68
N PRO A 106 -3.65 15.31 -8.78
CA PRO A 106 -2.27 15.20 -8.37
C PRO A 106 -2.00 13.82 -7.73
N GLN A 107 -0.93 13.16 -8.18
CA GLN A 107 -0.55 11.80 -7.74
C GLN A 107 0.94 11.67 -7.41
N VAL A 108 1.73 12.68 -7.76
CA VAL A 108 3.19 12.70 -7.64
C VAL A 108 3.59 13.91 -6.81
N ALA A 109 4.34 13.68 -5.75
CA ALA A 109 5.03 14.71 -4.99
C ALA A 109 6.46 14.84 -5.51
N GLU A 110 6.87 16.06 -5.80
CA GLU A 110 8.22 16.39 -6.23
C GLU A 110 8.96 17.14 -5.12
N LEU A 111 10.14 16.61 -4.79
CA LEU A 111 11.08 17.13 -3.82
C LEU A 111 12.39 17.43 -4.53
N LYS A 112 12.96 18.61 -4.32
CA LYS A 112 14.32 18.91 -4.79
C LYS A 112 15.30 18.12 -3.94
N LEU A 113 16.45 17.72 -4.49
CA LEU A 113 17.45 17.04 -3.67
C LEU A 113 17.99 17.93 -2.54
N THR A 114 18.04 19.24 -2.76
CA THR A 114 18.45 20.23 -1.74
C THR A 114 17.47 20.34 -0.56
N GLU A 115 16.23 19.88 -0.75
CA GLU A 115 15.21 19.85 0.29
C GLU A 115 15.34 18.63 1.20
N ILE A 116 16.13 17.62 0.81
CA ILE A 116 16.33 16.36 1.54
C ILE A 116 17.63 16.46 2.32
N GLU A 117 17.54 16.52 3.65
CA GLU A 117 18.73 16.54 4.51
C GLU A 117 19.31 15.13 4.66
N SER A 118 18.45 14.16 4.96
CA SER A 118 18.88 12.78 5.19
C SER A 118 17.85 11.75 4.75
N ALA A 119 18.34 10.52 4.60
CA ALA A 119 17.52 9.35 4.31
C ALA A 119 17.94 8.17 5.19
N ASN A 120 16.97 7.43 5.72
CA ASN A 120 17.23 6.21 6.51
C ASN A 120 16.26 5.09 6.18
N ILE A 121 16.63 3.89 6.64
CA ILE A 121 15.72 2.74 6.64
C ILE A 121 15.07 2.67 8.01
N THR A 122 13.78 2.40 8.02
CA THR A 122 13.05 2.09 9.25
C THR A 122 12.44 0.70 9.13
N LYS A 123 12.75 -0.19 10.08
CA LYS A 123 12.11 -1.51 10.20
C LYS A 123 11.08 -1.45 11.30
N GLN A 124 9.82 -1.56 10.94
CA GLN A 124 8.70 -1.52 11.88
C GLN A 124 8.18 -2.94 12.11
N THR A 125 8.01 -3.30 13.37
CA THR A 125 7.24 -4.48 13.78
C THR A 125 5.90 -4.01 14.31
N LEU A 126 4.82 -4.41 13.64
CA LEU A 126 3.46 -4.07 14.02
C LEU A 126 2.78 -5.31 14.59
N LYS A 127 2.39 -5.25 15.87
CA LYS A 127 1.54 -6.25 16.50
C LYS A 127 0.11 -5.70 16.55
N ALA A 128 -0.80 -6.37 15.88
CA ALA A 128 -2.22 -5.99 15.83
C ALA A 128 -3.11 -7.14 16.30
N PRO A 129 -4.32 -6.85 16.81
CA PRO A 129 -5.30 -7.88 17.10
C PRO A 129 -5.68 -8.67 15.83
N GLY A 130 -5.41 -9.97 15.82
CA GLY A 130 -5.76 -10.91 14.76
C GLY A 130 -7.11 -11.59 14.99
N ALA A 131 -7.48 -12.58 14.18
CA ALA A 131 -8.68 -13.40 14.38
C ALA A 131 -8.63 -14.17 15.71
N ASP A 132 -9.80 -14.45 16.31
CA ASP A 132 -9.93 -15.34 17.49
C ASP A 132 -8.99 -15.04 18.68
N ASN A 133 -8.86 -13.76 19.03
CA ASN A 133 -7.97 -13.25 20.08
C ASN A 133 -6.48 -13.52 19.86
N ALA A 134 -6.08 -14.02 18.68
CA ALA A 134 -4.68 -14.14 18.30
C ALA A 134 -4.04 -12.76 18.09
N THR A 135 -2.72 -12.70 18.17
CA THR A 135 -1.94 -11.52 17.78
C THR A 135 -1.33 -11.74 16.41
N THR A 136 -1.60 -10.84 15.47
CA THR A 136 -0.92 -10.83 14.17
C THR A 136 0.29 -9.92 14.25
N THR A 137 1.48 -10.49 14.06
CA THR A 137 2.72 -9.72 13.94
C THR A 137 3.05 -9.55 12.45
N SER A 138 3.27 -8.31 12.03
CA SER A 138 3.67 -7.98 10.66
C SER A 138 4.94 -7.14 10.67
N PHE A 139 5.79 -7.37 9.67
CA PHE A 139 7.06 -6.68 9.52
C PHE A 139 6.99 -5.77 8.29
N HIS A 140 7.29 -4.50 8.51
CA HIS A 140 7.32 -3.49 7.46
C HIS A 140 8.71 -2.88 7.38
N THR A 141 9.11 -2.50 6.18
CA THR A 141 10.35 -1.76 5.93
C THR A 141 10.00 -0.50 5.18
N PHE A 142 10.44 0.62 5.70
CA PHE A 142 10.22 1.96 5.16
C PHE A 142 11.54 2.60 4.75
N LEU A 143 11.42 3.48 3.76
CA LEU A 143 12.41 4.49 3.44
C LEU A 143 11.87 5.82 3.97
N ASP A 144 12.61 6.42 4.89
CA ASP A 144 12.26 7.71 5.47
C ASP A 144 13.17 8.78 4.86
N LEU A 145 12.56 9.87 4.38
CA LEU A 145 13.24 11.03 3.83
C LEU A 145 12.98 12.22 4.74
N HIS A 146 14.03 12.75 5.35
CA HIS A 146 13.94 13.91 6.23
C HIS A 146 14.10 15.19 5.42
N THR A 147 13.08 16.05 5.46
CA THR A 147 12.93 17.27 4.66
C THR A 147 12.52 18.45 5.53
N PRO A 148 13.41 18.95 6.41
CA PRO A 148 13.05 19.99 7.39
C PRO A 148 12.72 21.35 6.74
N SER A 149 13.33 21.65 5.60
CA SER A 149 13.13 22.90 4.87
C SER A 149 11.88 22.90 3.98
N THR A 150 11.11 21.81 3.95
CA THR A 150 10.00 21.63 3.03
C THR A 150 8.66 21.68 3.75
N ASP A 151 7.75 22.50 3.24
CA ASP A 151 6.34 22.45 3.64
C ASP A 151 5.67 21.17 3.09
N LEU A 152 5.30 20.26 4.02
CA LEU A 152 4.61 19.01 3.73
C LEU A 152 3.08 19.12 3.84
N GLN A 153 2.52 20.28 4.20
CA GLN A 153 1.07 20.47 4.31
C GLN A 153 0.32 20.16 2.99
N PRO A 154 0.81 20.56 1.80
CA PRO A 154 0.16 20.19 0.54
C PRO A 154 0.10 18.66 0.36
N LEU A 155 1.17 17.94 0.73
CA LEU A 155 1.19 16.48 0.68
C LEU A 155 0.18 15.89 1.66
N LYS A 156 0.15 16.39 2.89
CA LYS A 156 -0.75 15.91 3.94
C LYS A 156 -2.21 16.05 3.53
N ALA A 157 -2.59 17.21 3.01
CA ALA A 157 -3.94 17.47 2.49
C ALA A 157 -4.28 16.52 1.33
N GLN A 158 -3.35 16.30 0.40
CA GLN A 158 -3.58 15.41 -0.74
C GLN A 158 -3.64 13.93 -0.32
N LEU A 159 -2.81 13.47 0.61
CA LEU A 159 -2.89 12.12 1.17
C LEU A 159 -4.23 11.89 1.88
N LYS A 160 -4.73 12.90 2.58
CA LYS A 160 -6.06 12.88 3.19
C LYS A 160 -7.16 12.77 2.14
N TYR A 161 -7.11 13.58 1.08
CA TYR A 161 -8.01 13.46 -0.07
C TYR A 161 -7.98 12.05 -0.69
N GLU A 162 -6.79 11.49 -0.92
CA GLU A 162 -6.63 10.14 -1.46
C GLU A 162 -7.22 9.06 -0.56
N ARG A 163 -7.28 9.27 0.77
CA ARG A 163 -7.88 8.33 1.72
C ARG A 163 -9.41 8.40 1.74
N THR A 164 -9.98 9.59 1.59
CA THR A 164 -11.44 9.80 1.68
C THR A 164 -12.15 9.76 0.33
N CYS A 165 -11.44 9.97 -0.78
CA CYS A 165 -12.04 10.01 -2.12
C CYS A 165 -12.72 8.68 -2.48
N LYS A 166 -13.92 8.78 -3.05
CA LYS A 166 -14.73 7.64 -3.48
C LYS A 166 -14.29 7.15 -4.85
N ALA A 167 -14.21 5.83 -5.03
CA ALA A 167 -13.85 5.27 -6.33
C ALA A 167 -14.91 5.61 -7.39
N PRO A 168 -14.50 5.96 -8.63
CA PRO A 168 -15.46 6.22 -9.69
C PRO A 168 -16.24 4.95 -10.02
N LYS A 169 -17.52 5.11 -10.40
CA LYS A 169 -18.36 3.98 -10.82
C LYS A 169 -17.85 3.48 -12.17
N THR A 170 -17.51 2.20 -12.23
CA THR A 170 -16.90 1.57 -13.41
C THR A 170 -17.72 0.35 -13.82
N GLY A 171 -17.95 0.16 -15.12
CA GLY A 171 -18.58 -1.04 -15.69
C GLY A 171 -19.72 -0.75 -16.67
N ARG A 172 -19.82 -1.56 -17.74
CA ARG A 172 -20.88 -1.43 -18.77
C ARG A 172 -22.16 -2.22 -18.45
N LEU A 173 -22.02 -3.39 -17.82
CA LEU A 173 -23.14 -4.29 -17.49
C LEU A 173 -23.49 -4.26 -16.00
N VAL A 174 -22.48 -4.11 -15.13
CA VAL A 174 -22.64 -3.98 -13.68
C VAL A 174 -21.77 -2.83 -13.23
N THR A 175 -22.37 -1.81 -12.60
CA THR A 175 -21.63 -0.68 -12.05
C THR A 175 -21.02 -1.07 -10.71
N SER A 176 -19.70 -1.02 -10.60
CA SER A 176 -18.95 -1.26 -9.37
C SER A 176 -18.11 -0.03 -9.01
N SER A 177 -17.96 0.26 -7.72
CA SER A 177 -17.05 1.28 -7.18
C SER A 177 -16.18 0.57 -6.15
N SER A 178 -14.91 0.37 -6.46
CA SER A 178 -13.97 -0.36 -5.61
C SER A 178 -12.67 0.42 -5.47
N LYS A 179 -12.22 0.63 -4.23
CA LYS A 179 -10.97 1.30 -3.90
C LYS A 179 -10.06 0.35 -3.14
N TYR A 180 -8.80 0.27 -3.56
CA TYR A 180 -7.79 -0.41 -2.77
C TYR A 180 -7.27 0.53 -1.67
N GLN A 181 -7.39 0.10 -0.42
CA GLN A 181 -6.87 0.78 0.77
C GLN A 181 -5.36 0.53 0.92
N HIS A 182 -4.59 0.97 -0.08
CA HIS A 182 -3.15 0.81 -0.12
C HIS A 182 -2.50 2.17 -0.28
N TYR A 183 -1.84 2.65 0.77
CA TYR A 183 -1.23 3.98 0.85
C TYR A 183 0.28 3.82 1.01
N PRO A 184 1.06 3.80 -0.09
CA PRO A 184 2.50 3.54 -0.04
C PRO A 184 3.32 4.69 0.56
N VAL A 185 2.71 5.85 0.80
CA VAL A 185 3.38 7.06 1.31
C VAL A 185 2.60 7.59 2.50
N SER A 186 3.32 7.95 3.57
CA SER A 186 2.80 8.61 4.75
C SER A 186 3.75 9.72 5.21
N ILE A 187 3.29 10.55 6.13
CA ILE A 187 4.11 11.58 6.77
C ILE A 187 4.26 11.19 8.23
N VAL A 188 5.49 11.25 8.75
CA VAL A 188 5.80 10.97 10.15
C VAL A 188 6.34 12.25 10.79
N GLY A 189 5.68 12.70 11.85
CA GLY A 189 5.96 14.02 12.43
C GLY A 189 5.67 15.15 11.45
N GLU A 190 6.50 16.18 11.46
CA GLU A 190 6.31 17.38 10.62
C GLU A 190 7.22 17.43 9.38
N HIS A 191 8.30 16.66 9.38
CA HIS A 191 9.39 16.83 8.41
C HIS A 191 9.85 15.55 7.73
N THR A 192 9.15 14.42 7.91
CA THR A 192 9.59 13.14 7.35
C THR A 192 8.55 12.55 6.42
N VAL A 193 8.94 12.33 5.17
CA VAL A 193 8.15 11.57 4.19
C VAL A 193 8.57 10.11 4.27
N ARG A 194 7.62 9.24 4.63
CA ARG A 194 7.82 7.81 4.81
C ARG A 194 7.24 7.05 3.62
N ILE A 195 8.04 6.19 3.01
CA ILE A 195 7.66 5.37 1.85
C ILE A 195 7.71 3.89 2.22
N ALA A 196 6.60 3.18 2.07
CA ALA A 196 6.46 1.76 2.34
C ALA A 196 7.22 0.93 1.30
N TRP A 197 8.38 0.40 1.69
CA TRP A 197 9.25 -0.36 0.79
C TRP A 197 8.95 -1.85 0.73
N ARG A 198 8.61 -2.44 1.87
CA ARG A 198 8.26 -3.84 1.99
C ARG A 198 7.21 -4.03 3.07
N SER A 199 6.15 -4.74 2.73
CA SER A 199 5.13 -5.23 3.65
C SER A 199 4.99 -6.76 3.46
N PRO A 200 4.13 -7.45 4.22
CA PRO A 200 3.83 -8.86 3.98
C PRO A 200 3.24 -9.13 2.58
N SER A 201 2.48 -8.19 2.02
CA SER A 201 1.81 -8.33 0.72
C SER A 201 2.61 -7.76 -0.45
N ASP A 202 3.42 -6.72 -0.20
CA ASP A 202 4.01 -5.89 -1.24
C ASP A 202 5.51 -5.68 -1.05
N ARG A 203 6.21 -5.48 -2.16
CA ARG A 203 7.65 -5.22 -2.16
C ARG A 203 8.03 -4.30 -3.30
N ILE A 204 8.82 -3.28 -3.00
CA ILE A 204 9.44 -2.40 -4.00
C ILE A 204 10.75 -3.02 -4.51
N THR A 205 10.96 -2.91 -5.82
CA THR A 205 12.17 -3.32 -6.55
C THR A 205 12.68 -2.14 -7.40
N PRO A 206 14.00 -1.88 -7.48
CA PRO A 206 15.11 -2.53 -6.77
C PRO A 206 15.04 -2.47 -5.24
N ASN A 207 15.97 -3.13 -4.54
CA ASN A 207 15.96 -3.18 -3.08
C ASN A 207 16.22 -1.79 -2.45
N ILE A 208 15.85 -1.62 -1.18
CA ILE A 208 15.99 -0.34 -0.48
C ILE A 208 17.44 0.15 -0.36
N LYS A 209 18.42 -0.76 -0.30
CA LYS A 209 19.84 -0.40 -0.27
C LYS A 209 20.28 0.24 -1.59
N THR A 210 19.68 -0.17 -2.71
CA THR A 210 19.89 0.48 -4.02
C THR A 210 19.37 1.91 -4.01
N ALA A 211 18.24 2.17 -3.35
CA ALA A 211 17.72 3.53 -3.16
C ALA A 211 18.65 4.38 -2.31
N LEU A 212 19.09 3.89 -1.14
CA LEU A 212 20.08 4.60 -0.32
C LEU A 212 21.38 4.87 -1.07
N LYS A 213 21.86 3.92 -1.88
CA LYS A 213 23.05 4.13 -2.72
C LYS A 213 22.82 5.22 -3.76
N ALA A 214 21.62 5.33 -4.32
CA ALA A 214 21.26 6.42 -5.23
C ALA A 214 21.28 7.77 -4.50
N PHE A 215 20.71 7.87 -3.30
CA PHE A 215 20.75 9.10 -2.49
C PHE A 215 22.18 9.47 -2.05
N SER A 216 22.97 8.50 -1.59
CA SER A 216 24.36 8.71 -1.20
C SER A 216 25.22 9.23 -2.35
N ARG A 217 24.98 8.77 -3.60
CA ARG A 217 25.66 9.29 -4.79
C ARG A 217 25.32 10.75 -5.10
N GLN A 218 24.16 11.22 -4.66
CA GLN A 218 23.71 12.61 -4.79
C GLN A 218 24.13 13.48 -3.59
N GLY A 219 24.93 12.96 -2.66
CA GLY A 219 25.43 13.71 -1.51
C GLY A 219 24.46 13.81 -0.33
N ILE A 220 23.35 13.08 -0.33
CA ILE A 220 22.41 13.06 0.80
C ILE A 220 22.98 12.25 1.97
N ARG A 221 22.82 12.75 3.20
CA ARG A 221 23.27 12.07 4.42
C ARG A 221 22.46 10.80 4.64
N ILE A 222 23.12 9.66 4.84
CA ILE A 222 22.44 8.41 5.15
C ILE A 222 22.52 8.16 6.66
N ASP A 223 21.38 8.29 7.32
CA ASP A 223 21.27 8.08 8.77
C ASP A 223 21.16 6.58 9.09
N PRO A 224 21.50 6.16 10.32
CA PRO A 224 21.50 4.74 10.69
C PRO A 224 20.10 4.11 10.62
N LEU A 225 20.08 2.78 10.44
CA LEU A 225 18.85 1.98 10.46
C LEU A 225 18.09 2.17 11.78
N GLN A 226 16.83 2.57 11.68
CA GLN A 226 15.92 2.66 12.81
C GLN A 226 15.07 1.39 12.94
N LYS A 227 14.71 1.07 14.19
CA LYS A 227 13.81 -0.04 14.51
C LYS A 227 12.66 0.51 15.34
N GLU A 228 11.45 0.25 14.88
CA GLU A 228 10.23 0.66 15.56
C GLU A 228 9.42 -0.60 15.91
N THR A 229 8.77 -0.60 17.07
CA THR A 229 7.81 -1.64 17.43
C THR A 229 6.54 -0.97 17.92
N HIS A 230 5.44 -1.19 17.20
CA HIS A 230 4.13 -0.72 17.58
C HIS A 230 3.32 -1.91 18.06
N ASP A 231 3.01 -1.89 19.36
CA ASP A 231 2.15 -2.90 19.98
C ASP A 231 0.75 -2.31 20.16
N LEU A 232 -0.13 -2.63 19.21
CA LEU A 232 -1.52 -2.18 19.18
C LEU A 232 -2.47 -3.25 19.74
N THR A 233 -1.94 -4.25 20.45
CA THR A 233 -2.75 -5.27 21.12
C THR A 233 -3.29 -4.80 22.47
N LYS A 234 -2.62 -3.83 23.08
CA LYS A 234 -3.01 -3.23 24.35
C LYS A 234 -3.94 -2.06 24.09
N THR A 235 -5.17 -2.17 24.58
CA THR A 235 -6.11 -1.05 24.64
C THR A 235 -5.49 0.04 25.51
N ALA A 236 -5.22 1.21 24.94
CA ALA A 236 -4.78 2.37 25.74
C ALA A 236 -5.88 2.72 26.77
N SER A 237 -5.51 3.15 27.98
CA SER A 237 -6.48 3.49 29.02
C SER A 237 -7.23 4.80 28.73
N GLU A 238 -6.64 5.69 27.95
CA GLU A 238 -7.19 6.99 27.59
C GLU A 238 -7.87 6.96 26.22
N GLN A 239 -9.03 7.61 26.12
CA GLN A 239 -9.86 7.62 24.91
C GLN A 239 -9.13 8.23 23.70
N THR A 240 -8.42 9.34 23.90
CA THR A 240 -7.59 9.99 22.85
C THR A 240 -6.50 9.06 22.32
N ALA A 241 -5.84 8.32 23.21
CA ALA A 241 -4.79 7.36 22.82
C ALA A 241 -5.38 6.13 22.09
N GLN A 242 -6.63 5.75 22.39
CA GLN A 242 -7.32 4.69 21.64
C GLN A 242 -7.68 5.16 20.23
N ASP A 243 -8.16 6.40 20.08
CA ASP A 243 -8.48 6.97 18.77
C ASP A 243 -7.24 7.08 17.88
N ASP A 244 -6.10 7.49 18.45
CA ASP A 244 -4.82 7.50 17.75
C ASP A 244 -4.37 6.10 17.31
N GLN A 245 -4.57 5.07 18.15
CA GLN A 245 -4.26 3.68 17.78
C GLN A 245 -5.14 3.18 16.61
N ILE A 246 -6.43 3.52 16.65
CA ILE A 246 -7.40 3.17 15.60
C ILE A 246 -7.04 3.89 14.30
N LEU A 247 -6.73 5.18 14.38
CA LEU A 247 -6.29 5.99 13.26
C LEU A 247 -5.01 5.42 12.63
N GLN A 248 -4.00 5.10 13.45
CA GLN A 248 -2.77 4.49 12.96
C GLN A 248 -3.04 3.17 12.21
N LEU A 249 -3.90 2.28 12.72
CA LEU A 249 -4.26 1.05 12.01
C LEU A 249 -4.89 1.34 10.65
N ALA A 250 -5.80 2.31 10.60
CA ALA A 250 -6.51 2.69 9.38
C ALA A 250 -5.57 3.36 8.36
N GLU A 251 -4.67 4.23 8.80
CA GLU A 251 -3.65 4.88 7.96
C GLU A 251 -2.68 3.89 7.33
N HIS A 252 -2.32 2.82 8.05
CA HIS A 252 -1.48 1.74 7.53
C HIS A 252 -2.26 0.74 6.64
N GLY A 253 -3.52 1.03 6.31
CA GLY A 253 -4.37 0.19 5.46
C GLY A 253 -4.93 -1.06 6.15
N ASN A 254 -4.81 -1.16 7.47
CA ASN A 254 -5.34 -2.28 8.26
C ASN A 254 -6.74 -1.98 8.82
N MET A 255 -7.68 -1.65 7.91
CA MET A 255 -9.04 -1.25 8.25
C MET A 255 -9.79 -2.30 9.08
N LEU A 256 -9.57 -3.58 8.79
CA LEU A 256 -10.24 -4.66 9.53
C LEU A 256 -9.78 -4.71 11.00
N ALA A 257 -8.48 -4.54 11.25
CA ALA A 257 -7.97 -4.47 12.62
C ALA A 257 -8.41 -3.17 13.32
N ALA A 258 -8.45 -2.03 12.60
CA ALA A 258 -8.98 -0.77 13.14
C ALA A 258 -10.43 -0.95 13.61
N ILE A 259 -11.32 -1.46 12.74
CA ILE A 259 -12.71 -1.75 13.07
C ILE A 259 -12.80 -2.73 14.25
N LYS A 260 -11.99 -3.79 14.25
CA LYS A 260 -11.99 -4.77 15.35
C LYS A 260 -11.59 -4.13 16.68
N LEU A 261 -10.59 -3.26 16.68
CA LEU A 261 -10.15 -2.52 17.85
C LEU A 261 -11.25 -1.58 18.33
N THR A 262 -11.85 -0.79 17.45
CA THR A 262 -12.98 0.11 17.77
C THR A 262 -14.15 -0.66 18.40
N ARG A 263 -14.54 -1.81 17.82
CA ARG A 263 -15.61 -2.64 18.39
C ARG A 263 -15.29 -3.14 19.80
N LYS A 264 -14.03 -3.50 20.06
CA LYS A 264 -13.57 -4.01 21.36
C LYS A 264 -13.50 -2.89 22.40
N SER A 265 -12.99 -1.72 22.01
CA SER A 265 -12.80 -0.59 22.92
C SER A 265 -14.10 0.14 23.24
N TYR A 266 -14.97 0.34 22.24
CA TYR A 266 -16.20 1.13 22.37
C TYR A 266 -17.49 0.32 22.40
N GLY A 267 -17.43 -1.02 22.24
CA GLY A 267 -18.61 -1.88 22.23
C GLY A 267 -19.54 -1.69 21.02
N MET A 268 -19.08 -0.99 19.97
CA MET A 268 -19.87 -0.63 18.79
C MET A 268 -20.23 -1.83 17.91
N ARG A 269 -21.32 -1.70 17.14
CA ARG A 269 -21.67 -2.66 16.07
C ARG A 269 -20.72 -2.51 14.88
N LEU A 270 -20.66 -3.52 14.01
CA LEU A 270 -19.72 -3.53 12.87
C LEU A 270 -19.86 -2.31 11.95
N THR A 271 -21.09 -1.92 11.65
CA THR A 271 -21.40 -0.76 10.79
C THR A 271 -21.04 0.56 11.46
N GLU A 272 -21.32 0.70 12.76
CA GLU A 272 -20.99 1.88 13.57
C GLU A 272 -19.48 2.03 13.73
N ALA A 273 -18.78 0.94 14.06
CA ALA A 273 -17.33 0.93 14.17
C ALA A 273 -16.65 1.27 12.83
N LYS A 274 -17.20 0.79 11.71
CA LYS A 274 -16.71 1.18 10.39
C LYS A 274 -16.91 2.69 10.14
N ALA A 275 -18.09 3.22 10.42
CA ALA A 275 -18.38 4.64 10.25
C ALA A 275 -17.47 5.52 11.12
N PHE A 276 -17.22 5.11 12.36
CA PHE A 276 -16.30 5.80 13.27
C PHE A 276 -14.86 5.83 12.73
N VAL A 277 -14.34 4.70 12.25
CA VAL A 277 -13.00 4.66 11.65
C VAL A 277 -12.93 5.52 10.38
N GLU A 278 -13.99 5.53 9.56
CA GLU A 278 -14.07 6.38 8.38
C GLU A 278 -14.14 7.88 8.74
N ASP A 279 -14.77 8.23 9.85
CA ASP A 279 -14.83 9.60 10.38
C ASP A 279 -13.48 10.06 10.92
N LEU A 280 -12.74 9.19 11.63
CA LEU A 280 -11.37 9.50 12.07
C LEU A 280 -10.40 9.75 10.92
N LEU A 281 -10.66 9.17 9.73
CA LEU A 281 -9.86 9.40 8.53
C LEU A 281 -10.22 10.70 7.78
N GLN A 282 -11.35 11.34 8.12
CA GLN A 282 -11.83 12.58 7.49
C GLN A 282 -11.17 13.84 8.02
#